data_AF-A0A1I2K4H8-F1
#
_entry.id   AF-A0A1I2K4H8-F1
#
_cell.length_a   1.000
_cell.length_b   1.000
_cell.length_c   1.000
_cell.angle_alpha   90.00
_cell.angle_beta   90.00
_cell.angle_gamma   90.00
#
_symmetry.space_group_name_H-M   'P 1'
#
loop_
_entity.id
_entity.type
_entity.pdbx_description
1 polymer ?
#
loop_
_entity_poly.entity_id
_entity_poly.type
_entity_poly.pdbx_seq_one_letter_code
_entity_poly.pdbx_strand_id
1 'polypeptide(L)'
;MKISNFFLFFLVLFSCSENENNNSAITGESGVSYNESKKVWSELKNINGNSYSYTISFISWSGFGNRTIISVKDGIISKREYLYYEQTYSDEGEMVEVEIKSYTETGEEIGSNSEGFDPLLIDELYQTCLSDYLNINKADNEIYFNTDEAGIISNCGFVETGCVDDCFRGFRISEFNWL
;
A
#
# COMPACT_ATOMS: atom_id res chain seq x y z
N MET A 1 -60.49 -7.34 -42.10
CA MET A 1 -59.38 -8.20 -41.65
C MET A 1 -58.30 -7.29 -41.08
N LYS A 2 -58.24 -7.12 -39.75
CA LYS A 2 -57.28 -6.24 -39.06
C LYS A 2 -56.06 -7.09 -38.67
N ILE A 3 -54.90 -6.80 -39.23
CA ILE A 3 -53.64 -7.41 -38.82
C ILE A 3 -53.02 -6.46 -37.79
N SER A 4 -52.97 -6.93 -36.55
CA SER A 4 -52.37 -6.23 -35.41
C SER A 4 -50.86 -6.40 -35.47
N ASN A 5 -50.11 -5.31 -35.68
CA ASN A 5 -48.66 -5.30 -35.55
C ASN A 5 -48.30 -5.30 -34.05
N PHE A 6 -47.86 -6.46 -33.56
CA PHE A 6 -47.27 -6.59 -32.23
C PHE A 6 -45.79 -6.21 -32.34
N PHE A 7 -45.43 -5.01 -31.87
CA PHE A 7 -44.05 -4.56 -31.79
C PHE A 7 -43.41 -5.20 -30.55
N LEU A 8 -42.54 -6.20 -30.77
CA LEU A 8 -41.82 -6.89 -29.71
C LEU A 8 -40.65 -6.00 -29.24
N PHE A 9 -40.79 -5.38 -28.08
CA PHE A 9 -39.72 -4.59 -27.45
C PHE A 9 -38.75 -5.55 -26.77
N PHE A 10 -37.62 -5.84 -27.42
CA PHE A 10 -36.55 -6.68 -26.86
C PHE A 10 -35.73 -5.83 -25.89
N LEU A 11 -36.08 -5.88 -24.60
CA LEU A 11 -35.27 -5.34 -23.50
C LEU A 11 -34.00 -6.20 -23.38
N VAL A 12 -32.91 -5.73 -23.98
CA VAL A 12 -31.58 -6.27 -23.72
C VAL A 12 -31.17 -5.79 -22.32
N LEU A 13 -31.42 -6.63 -21.32
CA LEU A 13 -30.80 -6.47 -20.01
C LEU A 13 -29.30 -6.71 -20.18
N PHE A 14 -28.54 -5.61 -20.33
CA PHE A 14 -27.11 -5.63 -20.06
C PHE A 14 -26.95 -5.92 -18.57
N SER A 15 -26.87 -7.21 -18.23
CA SER A 15 -26.29 -7.66 -16.98
C SER A 15 -24.80 -7.32 -17.06
N CYS A 16 -24.41 -6.15 -16.56
CA CYS A 16 -23.04 -5.96 -16.11
C CYS A 16 -22.83 -6.96 -14.97
N SER A 17 -22.30 -8.15 -15.29
CA SER A 17 -21.55 -8.88 -14.28
C SER A 17 -20.31 -8.04 -14.03
N GLU A 18 -20.33 -7.21 -12.99
CA GLU A 18 -19.08 -6.81 -12.37
C GLU A 18 -18.37 -8.12 -12.05
N ASN A 19 -17.29 -8.39 -12.78
CA ASN A 19 -16.33 -9.40 -12.33
C ASN A 19 -15.78 -8.85 -11.03
N GLU A 20 -16.43 -9.18 -9.91
CA GLU A 20 -15.89 -8.92 -8.59
C GLU A 20 -14.52 -9.60 -8.57
N ASN A 21 -13.49 -8.76 -8.57
CA ASN A 21 -12.13 -9.24 -8.50
C ASN A 21 -11.99 -9.88 -7.11
N ASN A 22 -11.98 -11.23 -7.04
CA ASN A 22 -11.98 -12.01 -5.79
C ASN A 22 -10.87 -11.58 -4.82
N ASN A 23 -9.85 -10.88 -5.31
CA ASN A 23 -8.75 -10.32 -4.51
C ASN A 23 -9.18 -9.14 -3.62
N SER A 24 -10.28 -8.46 -3.93
CA SER A 24 -10.84 -7.39 -3.09
C SER A 24 -11.49 -7.91 -1.79
N ALA A 25 -11.79 -9.21 -1.75
CA ALA A 25 -12.28 -9.92 -0.57
C ALA A 25 -11.16 -10.54 0.28
N ILE A 26 -9.88 -10.27 -0.03
CA ILE A 26 -8.77 -10.72 0.80
C ILE A 26 -8.87 -10.05 2.16
N THR A 27 -8.82 -10.87 3.21
CA THR A 27 -8.86 -10.47 4.61
C THR A 27 -7.52 -10.76 5.24
N GLY A 28 -6.96 -9.75 5.90
CA GLY A 28 -5.72 -9.89 6.64
C GLY A 28 -5.90 -10.60 7.98
N GLU A 29 -4.79 -10.79 8.70
CA GLU A 29 -4.82 -11.34 10.06
C GLU A 29 -5.59 -10.47 11.04
N SER A 30 -5.70 -9.17 10.76
CA SER A 30 -6.55 -8.24 11.52
C SER A 30 -8.06 -8.54 11.40
N GLY A 31 -8.47 -9.42 10.49
CA GLY A 31 -9.87 -9.70 10.19
C GLY A 31 -10.55 -8.63 9.32
N VAL A 32 -9.82 -7.59 8.92
CA VAL A 32 -10.30 -6.52 8.03
C VAL A 32 -9.96 -6.87 6.59
N SER A 33 -10.95 -6.81 5.70
CA SER A 33 -10.75 -6.97 4.26
C SER A 33 -10.18 -5.72 3.60
N TYR A 34 -9.59 -5.89 2.42
CA TYR A 34 -9.13 -4.76 1.58
C TYR A 34 -10.22 -3.69 1.38
N ASN A 35 -11.44 -4.10 1.05
CA ASN A 35 -12.55 -3.17 0.81
C ASN A 35 -12.98 -2.44 2.10
N GLU A 36 -13.02 -3.13 3.24
CA GLU A 36 -13.31 -2.51 4.53
C GLU A 36 -12.23 -1.51 4.93
N SER A 37 -10.96 -1.90 4.79
CA SER A 37 -9.82 -1.03 5.07
C SER A 37 -9.82 0.24 4.21
N LYS A 38 -10.07 0.10 2.90
CA LYS A 38 -10.18 1.23 1.98
C LYS A 38 -11.33 2.18 2.33
N LYS A 39 -12.45 1.62 2.82
CA LYS A 39 -13.60 2.41 3.31
C LYS A 39 -13.23 3.17 4.58
N VAL A 40 -12.60 2.49 5.54
CA VAL A 40 -12.11 3.10 6.80
C VAL A 40 -11.13 4.23 6.51
N TRP A 41 -10.17 4.03 5.60
CA TRP A 41 -9.27 5.09 5.15
C TRP A 41 -10.03 6.31 4.62
N SER A 42 -11.03 6.08 3.76
CA SER A 42 -11.84 7.16 3.19
C SER A 42 -12.61 7.94 4.27
N GLU A 43 -13.14 7.24 5.27
CA GLU A 43 -13.84 7.85 6.41
C GLU A 43 -12.87 8.68 7.28
N LEU A 44 -11.74 8.11 7.67
CA LEU A 44 -10.76 8.79 8.52
C LEU A 44 -10.15 10.02 7.83
N LYS A 45 -9.89 9.94 6.51
CA LYS A 45 -9.43 11.08 5.70
C LYS A 45 -10.46 12.22 5.66
N ASN A 46 -11.76 11.89 5.62
CA ASN A 46 -12.80 12.92 5.69
C ASN A 46 -12.91 13.57 7.08
N ILE A 47 -12.60 12.83 8.15
CA ILE A 47 -12.68 13.33 9.54
C ILE A 47 -11.47 14.18 9.89
N ASN A 48 -10.26 13.71 9.57
CA ASN A 48 -9.00 14.32 10.00
C ASN A 48 -8.44 15.30 8.97
N GLY A 49 -9.03 15.37 7.78
CA GLY A 49 -8.48 16.08 6.64
C GLY A 49 -7.50 15.22 5.84
N ASN A 50 -6.95 15.80 4.77
CA ASN A 50 -6.09 15.09 3.82
C ASN A 50 -4.60 15.43 4.01
N SER A 51 -4.20 15.65 5.27
CA SER A 51 -2.83 15.95 5.66
C SER A 51 -2.35 14.91 6.65
N TYR A 52 -1.28 14.21 6.30
CA TYR A 52 -0.76 13.07 7.06
C TYR A 52 0.70 12.79 6.69
N SER A 53 1.40 12.02 7.50
CA SER A 53 2.66 11.40 7.15
C SER A 53 2.61 9.90 7.40
N TYR A 54 3.38 9.15 6.61
CA TYR A 54 3.56 7.73 6.82
C TYR A 54 4.98 7.29 6.46
N THR A 55 5.43 6.21 7.10
CA THR A 55 6.77 5.67 6.92
C THR A 55 6.69 4.26 6.34
N ILE A 56 7.31 4.04 5.18
CA ILE A 56 7.56 2.70 4.64
C ILE A 56 8.93 2.24 5.09
N SER A 57 9.01 1.06 5.70
CA SER A 57 10.28 0.52 6.19
C SER A 57 10.57 -0.88 5.67
N PHE A 58 11.86 -1.15 5.46
CA PHE A 58 12.41 -2.47 5.17
C PHE A 58 13.58 -2.73 6.12
N ILE A 59 13.66 -3.95 6.63
CA ILE A 59 14.80 -4.44 7.40
C ILE A 59 15.20 -5.81 6.86
N SER A 60 16.49 -5.96 6.56
CA SER A 60 17.11 -7.21 6.16
C SER A 60 17.52 -8.00 7.41
N TRP A 61 17.42 -9.32 7.31
CA TRP A 61 17.99 -10.22 8.33
C TRP A 61 19.50 -10.04 8.52
N SER A 62 20.22 -9.55 7.51
CA SER A 62 21.67 -9.33 7.54
C SER A 62 22.10 -8.02 8.22
N GLY A 63 21.14 -7.27 8.80
CA GLY A 63 21.44 -6.11 9.63
C GLY A 63 21.57 -4.79 8.87
N PHE A 64 20.82 -4.61 7.79
CA PHE A 64 20.65 -3.29 7.15
C PHE A 64 19.18 -3.00 6.95
N GLY A 65 18.84 -1.73 6.75
CA GLY A 65 17.46 -1.33 6.51
C GLY A 65 17.35 -0.02 5.77
N ASN A 66 16.13 0.29 5.38
CA ASN A 66 15.80 1.62 4.90
C ASN A 66 14.40 2.04 5.36
N ARG A 67 14.20 3.35 5.41
CA ARG A 67 12.90 3.97 5.66
C ARG A 67 12.67 5.14 4.73
N THR A 68 11.45 5.23 4.21
CA THR A 68 10.98 6.36 3.41
C THR A 68 9.78 6.98 4.11
N ILE A 69 9.90 8.26 4.47
CA ILE A 69 8.81 9.04 5.08
C ILE A 69 8.19 9.91 4.00
N ILE A 70 6.89 9.76 3.79
CA ILE A 70 6.10 10.58 2.87
C ILE A 70 5.22 11.51 3.70
N SER A 71 5.32 12.82 3.46
CA SER A 71 4.45 13.82 4.09
C SER A 71 3.50 14.41 3.05
N VAL A 72 2.21 14.33 3.32
CA VAL A 72 1.12 14.82 2.49
C VAL A 72 0.47 16.03 3.16
N LYS A 73 0.25 17.10 2.40
CA LYS A 73 -0.49 18.29 2.83
C LYS A 73 -1.61 18.57 1.85
N ASP A 74 -2.83 18.62 2.36
CA ASP A 74 -4.05 18.88 1.59
C ASP A 74 -4.19 17.97 0.36
N GLY A 75 -3.80 16.70 0.50
CA GLY A 75 -3.84 15.69 -0.55
C GLY A 75 -2.70 15.76 -1.57
N ILE A 76 -1.68 16.58 -1.33
CA ILE A 76 -0.52 16.74 -2.20
C ILE A 76 0.72 16.30 -1.44
N ILE A 77 1.55 15.45 -2.05
CA ILE A 77 2.83 15.06 -1.47
C ILE A 77 3.72 16.31 -1.40
N SER A 78 4.13 16.65 -0.19
CA SER A 78 4.85 17.88 0.13
C SER A 78 6.33 17.64 0.47
N LYS A 79 6.66 16.42 0.93
CA LYS A 79 8.01 16.03 1.29
C LYS A 79 8.17 14.51 1.20
N ARG A 80 9.34 14.06 0.75
CA ARG A 80 9.81 12.67 0.82
C ARG A 80 11.17 12.66 1.49
N GLU A 81 11.34 11.86 2.53
CA GLU A 81 12.61 11.67 3.22
C GLU A 81 13.02 10.21 3.11
N TYR A 82 14.29 9.96 2.85
CA TYR A 82 14.83 8.61 2.76
C TYR A 82 16.03 8.47 3.68
N LEU A 83 16.14 7.30 4.30
CA LEU A 83 17.31 6.86 5.03
C LEU A 83 17.61 5.40 4.70
N TYR A 84 18.86 5.13 4.37
CA TYR A 84 19.48 3.81 4.35
C TYR A 84 20.49 3.70 5.50
N TYR A 85 20.43 2.61 6.25
CA TYR A 85 21.23 2.41 7.45
C TYR A 85 21.71 0.97 7.61
N GLU A 86 22.79 0.80 8.37
CA GLU A 86 23.28 -0.49 8.85
C GLU A 86 23.09 -0.57 10.37
N GLN A 87 22.84 -1.77 10.89
CA GLN A 87 22.73 -2.05 12.31
C GLN A 87 24.08 -2.55 12.83
N THR A 88 24.57 -1.91 13.88
CA THR A 88 25.79 -2.29 14.59
C THR A 88 25.56 -2.28 16.10
N TYR A 89 26.59 -2.59 16.89
CA TYR A 89 26.55 -2.47 18.34
C TYR A 89 27.35 -1.25 18.80
N SER A 90 26.81 -0.50 19.77
CA SER A 90 27.54 0.57 20.46
C SER A 90 28.64 0.00 21.37
N ASP A 91 29.47 0.88 21.94
CA ASP A 91 30.48 0.49 22.93
C ASP A 91 29.85 -0.13 24.20
N GLU A 92 28.60 0.24 24.51
CA GLU A 92 27.77 -0.33 25.57
C GLU A 92 27.07 -1.65 25.18
N GLY A 93 27.23 -2.10 23.94
CA GLY A 93 26.63 -3.34 23.43
C GLY A 93 25.16 -3.23 23.02
N GLU A 94 24.65 -2.01 22.82
CA GLU A 94 23.28 -1.79 22.35
C GLU A 94 23.24 -1.80 20.82
N MET A 95 22.20 -2.39 20.22
CA MET A 95 22.02 -2.31 18.77
C MET A 95 21.67 -0.87 18.38
N VAL A 96 22.43 -0.30 17.46
CA VAL A 96 22.26 1.07 16.96
C VAL A 96 22.24 1.09 15.44
N GLU A 97 21.50 2.05 14.88
CA GLU A 97 21.46 2.29 13.44
C GLU A 97 22.50 3.35 13.07
N VAL A 98 23.36 3.02 12.10
CA VAL A 98 24.33 3.93 11.51
C VAL A 98 23.81 4.35 10.15
N GLU A 99 23.55 5.64 10.00
CA GLU A 99 23.17 6.24 8.73
C GLU A 99 24.30 6.08 7.70
N ILE A 100 23.97 5.47 6.55
CA ILE A 100 24.88 5.29 5.43
C ILE A 100 24.57 6.26 4.30
N LYS A 101 23.28 6.49 4.03
CA LYS A 101 22.80 7.45 3.02
C LYS A 101 21.44 8.01 3.42
N SER A 102 21.25 9.31 3.26
CA SER A 102 19.95 9.95 3.42
C SER A 102 19.75 11.06 2.39
N TYR A 103 18.49 11.43 2.17
CA TYR A 103 18.13 12.63 1.43
C TYR A 103 16.73 13.12 1.81
N THR A 104 16.41 14.35 1.39
CA THR A 104 15.08 14.94 1.49
C THR A 104 14.73 15.57 0.16
N GLU A 105 13.52 15.32 -0.32
CA GLU A 105 12.95 15.89 -1.54
C GLU A 105 11.74 16.75 -1.18
N THR A 106 11.65 17.94 -1.78
CA THR A 106 10.49 18.83 -1.67
C THR A 106 10.20 19.49 -3.01
N GLY A 107 8.95 19.93 -3.22
CA GLY A 107 8.57 20.61 -4.45
C GLY A 107 8.83 19.77 -5.70
N GLU A 108 9.57 20.34 -6.66
CA GLU A 108 9.88 19.68 -7.95
C GLU A 108 10.89 18.53 -7.83
N GLU A 109 11.57 18.39 -6.70
CA GLU A 109 12.55 17.31 -6.46
C GLU A 109 11.90 15.99 -6.06
N ILE A 110 10.60 16.00 -5.73
CA ILE A 110 9.87 14.81 -5.28
C ILE A 110 9.90 13.73 -6.37
N GLY A 111 10.48 12.57 -6.03
CA GLY A 111 10.65 11.44 -6.95
C GLY A 111 11.87 11.54 -7.86
N SER A 112 12.80 12.46 -7.61
CA SER A 112 14.03 12.60 -8.40
C SER A 112 15.09 11.53 -8.07
N ASN A 113 15.08 10.98 -6.87
CA ASN A 113 15.92 9.86 -6.44
C ASN A 113 15.19 8.52 -6.61
N SER A 114 15.90 7.55 -7.17
CA SER A 114 15.40 6.20 -7.44
C SER A 114 15.40 5.28 -6.23
N GLU A 115 16.21 5.56 -5.21
CA GLU A 115 16.18 4.79 -3.95
C GLU A 115 14.94 5.15 -3.13
N GLY A 116 14.64 4.34 -2.10
CA GLY A 116 13.45 4.54 -1.28
C GLY A 116 12.14 4.18 -1.98
N PHE A 117 11.05 4.28 -1.22
CA PHE A 117 9.71 3.97 -1.71
C PHE A 117 9.18 5.13 -2.57
N ASP A 118 8.43 4.83 -3.63
CA ASP A 118 7.89 5.86 -4.53
C ASP A 118 7.00 6.86 -3.76
N PRO A 119 6.99 8.16 -4.14
CA PRO A 119 6.14 9.15 -3.51
C PRO A 119 4.68 8.91 -3.90
N LEU A 120 4.00 8.04 -3.17
CA LEU A 120 2.58 7.71 -3.37
C LEU A 120 1.71 8.28 -2.25
N LEU A 121 0.46 8.57 -2.55
CA LEU A 121 -0.59 8.78 -1.56
C LEU A 121 -1.06 7.41 -1.03
N ILE A 122 -1.66 7.35 0.16
CA ILE A 122 -2.27 6.10 0.64
C ILE A 122 -3.39 5.62 -0.30
N ASP A 123 -4.12 6.55 -0.94
CA ASP A 123 -5.10 6.19 -1.97
C ASP A 123 -4.47 5.41 -3.14
N GLU A 124 -3.25 5.78 -3.52
CA GLU A 124 -2.47 5.11 -4.57
C GLU A 124 -1.87 3.79 -4.06
N LEU A 125 -1.44 3.72 -2.80
CA LEU A 125 -1.03 2.45 -2.17
C LEU A 125 -2.13 1.39 -2.20
N TYR A 126 -3.40 1.76 -1.95
CA TYR A 126 -4.52 0.82 -2.12
C TYR A 126 -4.63 0.34 -3.57
N GLN A 127 -4.48 1.24 -4.55
CA GLN A 127 -4.56 0.87 -5.97
C GLN A 127 -3.42 -0.08 -6.35
N THR A 128 -2.18 0.27 -6.05
CA THR A 128 -0.98 -0.54 -6.27
C THR A 128 -1.09 -1.89 -5.57
N CYS A 129 -1.58 -1.91 -4.33
CA CYS A 129 -1.83 -3.14 -3.60
C CYS A 129 -2.72 -4.10 -4.40
N LEU A 130 -3.88 -3.63 -4.85
CA LEU A 130 -4.81 -4.47 -5.58
C LEU A 130 -4.26 -4.90 -6.96
N SER A 131 -3.66 -3.98 -7.71
CA SER A 131 -3.24 -4.22 -9.10
C SER A 131 -1.95 -5.05 -9.21
N ASP A 132 -0.98 -4.80 -8.32
CA ASP A 132 0.39 -5.26 -8.50
C ASP A 132 0.75 -6.38 -7.52
N TYR A 133 0.14 -6.37 -6.32
CA TYR A 133 0.51 -7.30 -5.25
C TYR A 133 -0.54 -8.37 -4.97
N LEU A 134 -1.82 -8.02 -5.00
CA LEU A 134 -2.91 -8.97 -4.74
C LEU A 134 -3.36 -9.70 -6.01
N ASN A 135 -3.11 -9.13 -7.20
CA ASN A 135 -3.50 -9.70 -8.48
C ASN A 135 -2.38 -10.55 -9.12
N ILE A 136 -1.93 -11.57 -8.38
CA ILE A 136 -0.87 -12.49 -8.79
C ILE A 136 -1.31 -13.94 -8.65
N ASN A 137 -0.52 -14.88 -9.21
CA ASN A 137 -0.80 -16.30 -9.08
C ASN A 137 -0.56 -16.80 -7.65
N LYS A 138 -1.63 -17.12 -6.93
CA LYS A 138 -1.59 -17.65 -5.56
C LYS A 138 -0.98 -19.05 -5.44
N ALA A 139 -0.86 -19.79 -6.54
CA ALA A 139 -0.19 -21.10 -6.51
C ALA A 139 1.33 -20.96 -6.37
N ASP A 140 1.89 -19.87 -6.89
CA ASP A 140 3.33 -19.61 -6.89
C ASP A 140 3.72 -18.57 -5.83
N ASN A 141 2.76 -17.90 -5.20
CA ASN A 141 3.02 -16.78 -4.29
C ASN A 141 2.13 -16.84 -3.05
N GLU A 142 2.73 -16.56 -1.89
CA GLU A 142 2.02 -16.26 -0.65
C GLU A 142 1.71 -14.76 -0.59
N ILE A 143 0.43 -14.41 -0.46
CA ILE A 143 -0.03 -13.02 -0.47
C ILE A 143 -0.22 -12.54 0.97
N TYR A 144 0.19 -11.31 1.22
CA TYR A 144 0.02 -10.62 2.49
C TYR A 144 -0.80 -9.35 2.30
N PHE A 145 -1.82 -9.20 3.15
CA PHE A 145 -2.56 -7.96 3.34
C PHE A 145 -2.84 -7.84 4.82
N ASN A 146 -2.53 -6.71 5.45
CA ASN A 146 -2.87 -6.43 6.85
C ASN A 146 -3.22 -4.96 7.03
N THR A 147 -3.91 -4.66 8.12
CA THR A 147 -4.22 -3.30 8.56
C THR A 147 -3.55 -2.98 9.90
N ASP A 148 -3.47 -1.71 10.24
CA ASP A 148 -3.18 -1.26 11.60
C ASP A 148 -4.42 -1.38 12.50
N GLU A 149 -4.29 -0.90 13.74
CA GLU A 149 -5.37 -0.89 14.73
C GLU A 149 -6.55 0.02 14.32
N ALA A 150 -6.28 1.07 13.53
CA ALA A 150 -7.30 1.97 13.02
C ALA A 150 -8.01 1.39 11.79
N GLY A 151 -7.55 0.27 11.23
CA GLY A 151 -8.09 -0.36 10.03
C GLY A 151 -7.52 0.19 8.72
N ILE A 152 -6.48 1.02 8.76
CA ILE A 152 -5.74 1.51 7.58
C ILE A 152 -4.77 0.42 7.14
N ILE A 153 -4.60 0.21 5.84
CA ILE A 153 -3.60 -0.70 5.26
C ILE A 153 -2.22 -0.50 5.88
N SER A 154 -1.66 -1.55 6.49
CA SER A 154 -0.32 -1.51 7.12
C SER A 154 0.69 -2.32 6.33
N ASN A 155 0.24 -3.33 5.58
CA ASN A 155 1.09 -4.14 4.74
C ASN A 155 0.30 -4.64 3.53
N CYS A 156 0.92 -4.61 2.36
CA CYS A 156 0.42 -5.32 1.19
C CYS A 156 1.57 -5.76 0.30
N GLY A 157 1.55 -7.02 -0.10
CA GLY A 157 2.63 -7.60 -0.88
C GLY A 157 2.50 -9.10 -1.03
N PHE A 158 3.57 -9.72 -1.49
CA PHE A 158 3.67 -11.17 -1.61
C PHE A 158 5.10 -11.66 -1.44
N VAL A 159 5.23 -12.95 -1.20
CA VAL A 159 6.50 -13.68 -1.25
C VAL A 159 6.34 -14.82 -2.26
N GLU A 160 7.30 -14.95 -3.16
CA GLU A 160 7.36 -16.07 -4.11
C GLU A 160 7.67 -17.37 -3.36
N THR A 161 6.98 -18.45 -3.71
CA THR A 161 7.12 -19.75 -3.05
C THR A 161 8.54 -20.27 -3.21
N GLY A 162 9.16 -20.65 -2.09
CA GLY A 162 10.54 -21.15 -2.08
C GLY A 162 11.61 -20.06 -2.11
N CYS A 163 11.22 -18.78 -2.05
CA CYS A 163 12.17 -17.70 -1.85
C CYS A 163 12.73 -17.71 -0.43
N VAL A 164 14.03 -17.47 -0.29
CA VAL A 164 14.77 -17.54 0.98
C VAL A 164 15.30 -16.16 1.31
N ASP A 165 14.86 -15.64 2.46
CA ASP A 165 15.25 -14.37 3.07
C ASP A 165 14.97 -13.09 2.24
N ASP A 166 14.51 -12.01 2.88
CA ASP A 166 14.31 -10.67 2.29
C ASP A 166 13.49 -10.61 0.98
N CYS A 167 12.66 -11.62 0.72
CA CYS A 167 11.94 -11.78 -0.54
C CYS A 167 10.62 -11.02 -0.66
N PHE A 168 10.21 -10.32 0.39
CA PHE A 168 8.92 -9.66 0.42
C PHE A 168 8.85 -8.55 -0.63
N ARG A 169 7.90 -8.67 -1.56
CA ARG A 169 7.63 -7.66 -2.59
C ARG A 169 6.34 -6.94 -2.26
N GLY A 170 6.43 -5.66 -1.95
CA GLY A 170 5.31 -4.86 -1.51
C GLY A 170 5.77 -3.70 -0.64
N PHE A 171 4.90 -3.26 0.25
CA PHE A 171 5.22 -2.20 1.21
C PHE A 171 4.74 -2.56 2.62
N ARG A 172 5.43 -2.01 3.63
CA ARG A 172 5.05 -2.08 5.04
C ARG A 172 5.06 -0.67 5.63
N ILE A 173 3.88 -0.15 5.95
CA ILE A 173 3.74 1.08 6.71
C ILE A 173 4.08 0.77 8.16
N SER A 174 5.23 1.27 8.63
CA SER A 174 5.66 1.09 10.02
C SER A 174 5.11 2.16 10.95
N GLU A 175 4.81 3.35 10.41
CA GLU A 175 4.29 4.48 11.17
C GLU A 175 3.30 5.28 10.32
N PHE A 176 2.26 5.83 10.96
CA PHE A 176 1.28 6.71 10.36
C PHE A 176 0.86 7.79 11.35
N ASN A 177 0.76 9.04 10.89
CA ASN A 177 0.34 10.18 11.70
C ASN A 177 -0.51 11.16 10.89
N TRP A 178 -1.60 11.66 11.45
CA TRP A 178 -2.31 12.84 10.91
C TRP A 178 -1.49 14.13 11.19
N LEU A 179 -1.56 15.13 10.31
CA LEU A 179 -0.83 16.41 10.42
C LEU A 179 -1.73 17.62 10.70
#